data_AF-A0A9D6PS54-F1
#
_entry.id   AF-A0A9D6PS54-F1
#
_cell.length_a   1.000
_cell.length_b   1.000
_cell.length_c   1.000
_cell.angle_alpha   90.00
_cell.angle_beta   90.00
_cell.angle_gamma   90.00
#
_symmetry.space_group_name_H-M   'P 1'
#
loop_
_entity.id
_entity.type
_entity.pdbx_description
1 polymer ?
#
loop_
_entity_poly.entity_id
_entity_poly.type
_entity_poly.pdbx_seq_one_letter_code
_entity_poly.pdbx_strand_id
1 'polypeptide(L)'
;MLMRAYLVVFAMLLVVLQGCVAVQTFPTAARSGDTITLAVGSPDGMTRANTTAQFTSPSLANPINLPIRSIIKLRPDNTSFIGAFDEFVSNIPYSSSHSAWLSMIVIDLPVGLPVGAATINVATSGIYYPGQGASVNTTPISIEVLPGTGSPNKFMYNPNGYGVAEGDLTDLESLPQVVVRPPLASAWEVEFAAAEIKVSAPSRIKSTGLPIPLNHVKVIADDMSIENSAHQMQMFWTRTGDDYTVNFVNQGHALTFQTRFSIVLYPYSDYEFTPGMVPAVTSVTYYDTSGNVMSSMPTASSYQATLE
;
A
#
# COMPACT_ATOMS: atom_id res chain seq x y z
N MET A 1 34.49 -22.84 43.12
CA MET A 1 34.78 -21.73 42.19
C MET A 1 34.18 -21.97 40.80
N LEU A 2 34.23 -23.19 40.25
CA LEU A 2 33.64 -23.53 38.94
C LEU A 2 32.13 -23.25 38.80
N MET A 3 31.32 -23.52 39.82
CA MET A 3 29.85 -23.36 39.74
C MET A 3 29.39 -21.90 39.53
N ARG A 4 30.20 -20.91 39.96
CA ARG A 4 29.90 -19.48 39.73
C ARG A 4 30.21 -19.04 38.30
N ALA A 5 31.22 -19.63 37.67
CA ALA A 5 31.57 -19.33 36.29
C ALA A 5 30.49 -19.83 35.31
N TYR A 6 29.93 -21.02 35.55
CA TYR A 6 28.83 -21.55 34.72
C TYR A 6 27.56 -20.73 34.81
N LEU A 7 27.25 -20.17 35.98
CA LEU A 7 26.05 -19.35 36.18
C LEU A 7 26.15 -18.00 35.46
N VAL A 8 27.35 -17.39 35.43
CA VAL A 8 27.62 -16.17 34.66
C VAL A 8 27.57 -16.43 33.15
N VAL A 9 28.15 -17.54 32.68
CA VAL A 9 28.12 -17.92 31.26
C VAL A 9 26.69 -18.25 30.80
N PHE A 10 25.91 -18.96 31.62
CA PHE A 10 24.50 -19.27 31.32
C PHE A 10 23.61 -18.01 31.31
N ALA A 11 23.83 -17.09 32.23
CA ALA A 11 23.14 -15.79 32.24
C ALA A 11 23.50 -14.93 31.02
N MET A 12 24.76 -14.91 30.58
CA MET A 12 25.16 -14.22 29.34
C MET A 12 24.54 -14.89 28.10
N LEU A 13 24.50 -16.22 28.03
CA LEU A 13 23.85 -16.94 26.92
C LEU A 13 22.35 -16.65 26.83
N LEU A 14 21.65 -16.48 27.96
CA LEU A 14 20.23 -16.10 28.00
C LEU A 14 19.97 -14.68 27.44
N VAL A 15 20.92 -13.75 27.59
CA VAL A 15 20.82 -12.39 27.02
C VAL A 15 21.06 -12.42 25.50
N VAL A 16 21.94 -13.30 25.01
CA VAL A 16 22.21 -13.45 23.57
C VAL A 16 21.11 -14.26 22.85
N LEU A 17 20.36 -15.09 23.57
CA LEU A 17 19.20 -15.84 23.07
C LEU A 17 17.90 -15.02 23.00
N GLN A 18 17.90 -13.75 23.40
CA GLN A 18 16.82 -12.81 23.07
C GLN A 18 16.97 -12.34 21.62
N GLY A 19 16.77 -13.26 20.68
CA GLY A 19 16.55 -12.90 19.29
C GLY A 19 15.29 -12.02 19.20
N CYS A 20 15.41 -10.84 18.61
CA CYS A 20 14.28 -9.98 18.27
C CYS A 20 13.40 -10.68 17.21
N VAL A 21 12.53 -11.59 17.65
CA VAL A 21 11.41 -12.08 16.83
C VAL A 21 10.17 -11.33 17.26
N ALA A 22 9.98 -10.15 16.67
CA ALA A 22 8.67 -9.48 16.66
C ALA A 22 7.76 -10.25 15.70
N VAL A 23 7.32 -11.45 16.09
CA VAL A 23 6.27 -12.18 15.39
C VAL A 23 4.94 -11.67 15.93
N GLN A 24 4.48 -10.55 15.37
CA GLN A 24 3.14 -10.04 15.62
C GLN A 24 2.19 -10.75 14.64
N THR A 25 1.64 -11.88 15.07
CA THR A 25 0.56 -12.57 14.35
C THR A 25 -0.65 -11.66 14.27
N PHE A 26 -1.41 -11.72 13.17
CA PHE A 26 -2.77 -11.19 13.08
C PHE A 26 -3.63 -11.75 14.22
N PRO A 27 -3.83 -11.02 15.33
CA PRO A 27 -4.39 -11.63 16.52
C PRO A 27 -5.90 -11.75 16.31
N THR A 28 -6.41 -12.98 16.31
CA THR A 28 -7.84 -13.22 16.50
C THR A 28 -8.26 -13.05 17.96
N ALA A 29 -7.31 -12.76 18.85
CA ALA A 29 -7.53 -12.49 20.27
C ALA A 29 -6.57 -11.40 20.78
N ALA A 30 -7.06 -10.48 21.60
CA ALA A 30 -6.27 -9.40 22.19
C ALA A 30 -6.87 -8.96 23.53
N ARG A 31 -6.11 -8.29 24.40
CA ARG A 31 -6.69 -7.63 25.59
C ARG A 31 -7.15 -6.23 25.23
N SER A 32 -8.07 -5.68 26.02
CA SER A 32 -8.39 -4.26 25.93
C SER A 32 -7.13 -3.42 26.15
N GLY A 33 -6.84 -2.41 25.32
CA GLY A 33 -5.58 -1.65 25.38
C GLY A 33 -4.46 -2.14 24.46
N ASP A 34 -4.53 -3.36 23.90
CA ASP A 34 -3.50 -3.84 22.98
C ASP A 34 -3.58 -3.18 21.59
N THR A 35 -2.44 -3.12 20.90
CA THR A 35 -2.41 -2.82 19.46
C THR A 35 -2.64 -4.09 18.65
N ILE A 36 -3.55 -4.03 17.69
CA ILE A 36 -3.85 -5.09 16.74
C ILE A 36 -3.60 -4.64 15.30
N THR A 37 -3.39 -5.62 14.42
CA THR A 37 -3.24 -5.41 12.98
C THR A 37 -4.27 -6.24 12.22
N LEU A 38 -5.04 -5.60 11.34
CA LEU A 38 -6.11 -6.22 10.57
C LEU A 38 -5.74 -6.23 9.08
N ALA A 39 -5.75 -7.42 8.46
CA ALA A 39 -5.72 -7.56 7.01
C ALA A 39 -7.11 -7.25 6.45
N VAL A 40 -7.21 -6.31 5.51
CA VAL A 40 -8.50 -5.83 4.97
C VAL A 40 -8.61 -5.96 3.45
N GLY A 41 -7.88 -6.91 2.87
CA GLY A 41 -7.82 -7.12 1.42
C GLY A 41 -6.97 -6.06 0.74
N SER A 42 -7.23 -5.80 -0.54
CA SER A 42 -6.42 -4.89 -1.36
C SER A 42 -7.21 -3.68 -1.90
N PRO A 43 -8.01 -2.96 -1.08
CA PRO A 43 -8.70 -1.77 -1.56
C PRO A 43 -7.68 -0.70 -1.99
N ASP A 44 -7.82 -0.22 -3.21
CA ASP A 44 -6.98 0.83 -3.78
C ASP A 44 -7.57 2.21 -3.47
N GLY A 45 -6.73 3.16 -3.07
CA GLY A 45 -7.14 4.46 -2.52
C GLY A 45 -7.59 4.45 -1.05
N MET A 46 -7.39 3.35 -0.30
CA MET A 46 -7.70 3.32 1.13
C MET A 46 -6.71 4.18 1.92
N THR A 47 -7.22 5.15 2.69
CA THR A 47 -6.45 6.03 3.57
C THR A 47 -7.12 6.17 4.94
N ARG A 48 -6.40 6.70 5.93
CA ARG A 48 -7.02 7.02 7.24
C ARG A 48 -8.16 8.03 7.13
N ALA A 49 -8.08 8.95 6.15
CA ALA A 49 -9.08 10.00 5.98
C ALA A 49 -10.41 9.48 5.47
N ASN A 50 -10.43 8.38 4.71
CA ASN A 50 -11.64 7.80 4.13
C ASN A 50 -12.07 6.47 4.78
N THR A 51 -11.41 6.04 5.87
CA THR A 51 -11.63 4.74 6.51
C THR A 51 -11.95 4.87 7.99
N THR A 52 -12.91 4.08 8.46
CA THR A 52 -13.36 4.02 9.85
C THR A 52 -13.39 2.58 10.33
N ALA A 53 -13.24 2.37 11.64
CA ALA A 53 -13.36 1.06 12.28
C ALA A 53 -14.27 1.15 13.51
N GLN A 54 -15.14 0.15 13.70
CA GLN A 54 -16.07 0.08 14.82
C GLN A 54 -16.03 -1.28 15.49
N PHE A 55 -15.89 -1.29 16.81
CA PHE A 55 -15.98 -2.49 17.65
C PHE A 55 -17.43 -2.75 18.06
N THR A 56 -17.87 -4.00 17.91
CA THR A 56 -19.18 -4.48 18.36
C THR A 56 -19.04 -5.75 19.17
N SER A 57 -19.78 -5.85 20.28
CA SER A 57 -19.81 -7.03 21.15
C SER A 57 -21.23 -7.23 21.68
N PRO A 58 -21.68 -8.47 21.95
CA PRO A 58 -22.98 -8.73 22.57
C PRO A 58 -23.18 -8.04 23.93
N SER A 59 -22.09 -7.69 24.61
CA SER A 59 -22.13 -6.99 25.92
C SER A 59 -22.20 -5.47 25.79
N LEU A 60 -22.24 -4.92 24.58
CA LEU A 60 -22.35 -3.48 24.32
C LEU A 60 -23.70 -3.15 23.71
N ALA A 61 -24.34 -2.08 24.21
CA ALA A 61 -25.56 -1.55 23.62
C ALA A 61 -25.31 -0.84 22.29
N ASN A 62 -24.13 -0.21 22.12
CA ASN A 62 -23.76 0.54 20.94
C ASN A 62 -22.32 0.19 20.49
N PRO A 63 -22.04 0.26 19.17
CA PRO A 63 -20.67 0.15 18.67
C PRO A 63 -19.74 1.23 19.22
N ILE A 64 -18.46 0.90 19.36
CA ILE A 64 -17.40 1.83 19.78
C ILE A 64 -16.52 2.16 18.57
N ASN A 65 -16.33 3.44 18.26
CA ASN A 65 -15.39 3.85 17.22
C ASN A 65 -13.95 3.55 17.67
N LEU A 66 -13.18 2.92 16.80
CA LEU A 66 -11.79 2.57 17.03
C LEU A 66 -10.88 3.58 16.31
N PRO A 67 -9.90 4.17 17.00
CA PRO A 67 -8.92 5.04 16.37
C PRO A 67 -7.98 4.21 15.48
N ILE A 68 -7.97 4.50 14.18
CA ILE A 68 -7.00 3.91 13.26
C ILE A 68 -5.69 4.67 13.39
N ARG A 69 -4.63 3.96 13.80
CA ARG A 69 -3.30 4.53 13.96
C ARG A 69 -2.63 4.70 12.60
N SER A 70 -2.64 3.66 11.77
CA SER A 70 -2.12 3.72 10.40
C SER A 70 -2.81 2.74 9.45
N ILE A 71 -2.73 3.04 8.16
CA ILE A 71 -3.09 2.11 7.07
C ILE A 71 -1.88 1.97 6.14
N ILE A 72 -1.34 0.76 6.06
CA ILE A 72 -0.12 0.47 5.30
C ILE A 72 -0.38 -0.61 4.25
N LYS A 73 0.39 -0.59 3.16
CA LYS A 73 0.34 -1.62 2.11
C LYS A 73 1.49 -2.62 2.33
N LEU A 74 1.14 -3.88 2.57
CA LEU A 74 2.11 -4.98 2.63
C LEU A 74 2.25 -5.59 1.24
N ARG A 75 3.46 -5.56 0.68
CA ARG A 75 3.78 -6.16 -0.61
C ARG A 75 4.44 -7.53 -0.42
N PRO A 76 4.27 -8.46 -1.37
CA PRO A 76 5.05 -9.69 -1.38
C PRO A 76 6.54 -9.34 -1.50
N ASP A 77 7.39 -10.27 -1.05
CA ASP A 77 8.81 -10.20 -1.33
C ASP A 77 9.02 -10.26 -2.84
N ASN A 78 9.76 -9.30 -3.41
CA ASN A 78 10.03 -9.22 -4.86
C ASN A 78 10.73 -10.46 -5.43
N THR A 79 11.38 -11.26 -4.58
CA THR A 79 12.04 -12.53 -4.94
C THR A 79 11.19 -13.75 -4.62
N SER A 80 10.06 -13.58 -3.94
CA SER A 80 9.10 -14.66 -3.74
C SER A 80 8.45 -15.05 -5.05
N PHE A 81 7.90 -16.26 -5.10
CA PHE A 81 7.19 -16.74 -6.28
C PHE A 81 6.07 -15.81 -6.75
N ILE A 82 5.33 -15.22 -5.81
CA ILE A 82 4.24 -14.28 -6.08
C ILE A 82 4.79 -12.96 -6.64
N GLY A 83 5.89 -12.44 -6.09
CA GLY A 83 6.50 -11.20 -6.56
C GLY A 83 7.29 -11.35 -7.87
N ALA A 84 7.87 -12.54 -8.13
CA ALA A 84 8.79 -12.76 -9.23
C ALA A 84 8.19 -13.46 -10.45
N PHE A 85 7.15 -14.28 -10.25
CA PHE A 85 6.55 -15.13 -11.31
C PHE A 85 5.02 -15.02 -11.40
N ASP A 86 4.39 -14.34 -10.43
CA ASP A 86 2.95 -14.05 -10.37
C ASP A 86 2.01 -15.16 -10.86
N GLU A 87 2.17 -16.37 -10.32
CA GLU A 87 1.22 -17.45 -10.55
C GLU A 87 0.16 -17.46 -9.45
N PHE A 88 -1.07 -17.08 -9.82
CA PHE A 88 -2.34 -17.31 -9.14
C PHE A 88 -2.28 -17.60 -7.63
N VAL A 89 -2.32 -16.55 -6.80
CA VAL A 89 -2.63 -16.71 -5.38
C VAL A 89 -4.12 -16.46 -5.20
N SER A 90 -4.86 -17.42 -4.67
CA SER A 90 -6.33 -17.33 -4.48
C SER A 90 -6.81 -16.09 -3.69
N ASN A 91 -5.90 -15.40 -3.00
CA ASN A 91 -6.19 -14.27 -2.11
C ASN A 91 -5.53 -12.95 -2.56
N ILE A 92 -4.80 -12.93 -3.68
CA ILE A 92 -4.22 -11.71 -4.26
C ILE A 92 -4.68 -11.65 -5.72
N PRO A 93 -5.53 -10.69 -6.10
CA PRO A 93 -6.13 -10.66 -7.42
C PRO A 93 -5.07 -10.44 -8.51
N TYR A 94 -4.98 -11.39 -9.44
CA TYR A 94 -4.04 -11.44 -10.57
C TYR A 94 -4.18 -10.28 -11.57
N SER A 95 -5.41 -9.82 -11.78
CA SER A 95 -5.78 -8.86 -12.83
C SER A 95 -6.53 -7.66 -12.29
N SER A 96 -6.21 -7.34 -11.04
CA SER A 96 -6.99 -6.45 -10.21
C SER A 96 -6.96 -4.99 -10.69
N SER A 97 -6.25 -4.73 -11.80
CA SER A 97 -5.93 -3.40 -12.30
C SER A 97 -5.13 -2.56 -11.30
N HIS A 98 -4.54 -3.23 -10.31
CA HIS A 98 -3.53 -2.71 -9.39
C HIS A 98 -2.62 -3.87 -8.95
N SER A 99 -1.55 -3.56 -8.22
CA SER A 99 -0.52 -4.53 -7.88
C SER A 99 -0.90 -5.48 -6.74
N ALA A 100 -0.11 -6.54 -6.58
CA ALA A 100 -0.18 -7.46 -5.46
C ALA A 100 0.19 -6.77 -4.13
N TRP A 101 -0.80 -6.30 -3.37
CA TRP A 101 -0.60 -5.89 -1.98
C TRP A 101 -1.79 -6.26 -1.11
N LEU A 102 -1.55 -6.30 0.19
CA LEU A 102 -2.55 -6.41 1.23
C LEU A 102 -2.55 -5.13 2.07
N SER A 103 -3.68 -4.46 2.17
CA SER A 103 -3.87 -3.33 3.06
C SER A 103 -4.01 -3.82 4.49
N MET A 104 -3.27 -3.17 5.38
CA MET A 104 -3.13 -3.49 6.79
C MET A 104 -3.57 -2.28 7.61
N ILE A 105 -4.55 -2.47 8.50
CA ILE A 105 -4.99 -1.42 9.44
C ILE A 105 -4.38 -1.72 10.80
N VAL A 106 -3.68 -0.74 11.37
CA VAL A 106 -3.17 -0.80 12.75
C VAL A 106 -4.09 -0.02 13.67
N ILE A 107 -4.58 -0.66 14.73
CA ILE A 107 -5.56 -0.10 15.66
C ILE A 107 -5.08 -0.33 17.08
N ASP A 108 -5.20 0.70 17.92
CA ASP A 108 -5.12 0.55 19.36
C ASP A 108 -6.50 0.31 19.94
N LEU A 109 -6.71 -0.86 20.55
CA LEU A 109 -7.96 -1.16 21.22
C LEU A 109 -8.10 -0.24 22.45
N PRO A 110 -9.26 0.41 22.66
CA PRO A 110 -9.52 1.12 23.89
C PRO A 110 -9.40 0.23 25.13
N VAL A 111 -9.01 0.81 26.26
CA VAL A 111 -9.04 0.11 27.55
C VAL A 111 -10.49 -0.04 28.01
N GLY A 112 -10.82 -1.19 28.63
CA GLY A 112 -12.15 -1.43 29.19
C GLY A 112 -13.18 -2.00 28.20
N LEU A 113 -12.72 -2.50 27.04
CA LEU A 113 -13.58 -3.33 26.18
C LEU A 113 -14.05 -4.59 26.96
N PRO A 114 -15.30 -5.02 26.78
CA PRO A 114 -15.82 -6.21 27.45
C PRO A 114 -15.08 -7.45 26.97
N VAL A 115 -14.83 -8.37 27.91
CA VAL A 115 -14.24 -9.68 27.64
C VAL A 115 -15.23 -10.54 26.85
N GLY A 116 -14.72 -11.33 25.90
CA GLY A 116 -15.49 -12.27 25.10
C GLY A 116 -15.44 -11.98 23.61
N ALA A 117 -16.29 -12.70 22.88
CA ALA A 117 -16.39 -12.59 21.43
C ALA A 117 -16.90 -11.21 21.00
N ALA A 118 -16.26 -10.66 19.98
CA ALA A 118 -16.58 -9.39 19.38
C ALA A 118 -16.26 -9.39 17.88
N THR A 119 -16.63 -8.31 17.21
CA THR A 119 -16.30 -8.07 15.81
C THR A 119 -15.85 -6.63 15.61
N ILE A 120 -14.99 -6.44 14.61
CA ILE A 120 -14.57 -5.13 14.13
C ILE A 120 -15.11 -4.96 12.72
N ASN A 121 -15.94 -3.93 12.53
CA ASN A 121 -16.47 -3.54 11.23
C ASN A 121 -15.61 -2.41 10.69
N VAL A 122 -15.05 -2.59 9.50
CA VAL A 122 -14.28 -1.55 8.81
C VAL A 122 -15.15 -1.02 7.68
N ALA A 123 -15.22 0.30 7.56
CA ALA A 123 -15.92 0.96 6.46
C ALA A 123 -15.01 2.00 5.82
N THR A 124 -14.86 1.92 4.50
CA THR A 124 -14.05 2.82 3.69
C THR A 124 -14.83 3.27 2.45
N SER A 125 -14.58 4.48 1.97
CA SER A 125 -15.33 5.12 0.89
C SER A 125 -14.44 5.73 -0.19
N GLY A 126 -14.96 5.87 -1.41
CA GLY A 126 -14.22 6.46 -2.52
C GLY A 126 -13.04 5.60 -3.00
N ILE A 127 -13.06 4.30 -2.70
CA ILE A 127 -12.00 3.36 -3.04
C ILE A 127 -12.34 2.52 -4.26
N TYR A 128 -11.31 1.94 -4.86
CA TYR A 128 -11.42 0.97 -5.92
C TYR A 128 -11.20 -0.44 -5.37
N TYR A 129 -12.21 -1.31 -5.50
CA TYR A 129 -12.05 -2.74 -5.23
C TYR A 129 -11.80 -3.47 -6.55
N PRO A 130 -10.78 -4.32 -6.63
CA PRO A 130 -10.70 -5.24 -7.74
C PRO A 130 -11.90 -6.19 -7.67
N GLY A 131 -12.45 -6.56 -8.83
CA GLY A 131 -13.74 -7.26 -8.94
C GLY A 131 -13.83 -8.66 -8.32
N GLN A 132 -12.83 -9.09 -7.55
CA GLN A 132 -12.80 -10.39 -6.87
C GLN A 132 -12.55 -10.20 -5.37
N GLY A 133 -13.41 -10.81 -4.54
CA GLY A 133 -13.29 -10.82 -3.08
C GLY A 133 -14.44 -10.13 -2.34
N ALA A 134 -14.62 -10.48 -1.07
CA ALA A 134 -15.57 -9.79 -0.21
C ALA A 134 -15.00 -8.41 0.15
N SER A 135 -15.82 -7.37 0.00
CA SER A 135 -15.48 -6.02 0.44
C SER A 135 -15.25 -6.00 1.95
N VAL A 136 -14.24 -5.27 2.43
CA VAL A 136 -14.07 -5.09 3.88
C VAL A 136 -15.28 -4.38 4.50
N ASN A 137 -15.97 -3.54 3.72
CA ASN A 137 -17.19 -2.84 4.12
C ASN A 137 -18.35 -3.78 4.51
N THR A 138 -18.31 -5.04 4.06
CA THR A 138 -19.38 -6.01 4.30
C THR A 138 -18.91 -7.22 5.11
N THR A 139 -17.66 -7.23 5.57
CA THR A 139 -17.05 -8.41 6.19
C THR A 139 -16.58 -8.07 7.60
N PRO A 140 -17.39 -8.37 8.64
CA PRO A 140 -16.96 -8.20 10.03
C PRO A 140 -15.75 -9.08 10.34
N ILE A 141 -14.77 -8.53 11.04
CA ILE A 141 -13.56 -9.24 11.45
C ILE A 141 -13.74 -9.70 12.90
N SER A 142 -13.80 -11.01 13.13
CA SER A 142 -13.94 -11.58 14.48
C SER A 142 -12.69 -11.37 15.33
N ILE A 143 -12.91 -11.01 16.60
CA ILE A 143 -11.87 -10.88 17.61
C ILE A 143 -12.40 -11.37 18.97
N GLU A 144 -11.54 -12.03 19.74
CA GLU A 144 -11.81 -12.39 21.14
C GLU A 144 -11.09 -11.41 22.06
N VAL A 145 -11.85 -10.71 22.93
CA VAL A 145 -11.25 -9.86 23.95
C VAL A 145 -10.92 -10.70 25.19
N LEU A 146 -9.63 -10.89 25.45
CA LEU A 146 -9.13 -11.65 26.58
C LEU A 146 -9.21 -10.85 27.89
N PRO A 147 -9.33 -11.53 29.05
CA PRO A 147 -9.22 -10.86 30.34
C PRO A 147 -7.92 -10.09 30.54
N GLY A 148 -8.03 -8.93 31.20
CA GLY A 148 -6.93 -8.07 31.58
C GLY A 148 -6.79 -6.81 30.73
N THR A 149 -5.78 -6.01 31.08
CA THR A 149 -5.44 -4.78 30.36
C THR A 149 -4.14 -5.02 29.59
N GLY A 150 -4.22 -4.80 28.29
CA GLY A 150 -3.11 -4.77 27.36
C GLY A 150 -2.37 -3.44 27.36
N SER A 151 -1.49 -3.26 26.38
CA SER A 151 -0.77 -2.00 26.20
C SER A 151 -0.52 -1.72 24.71
N PRO A 152 -0.60 -0.45 24.26
CA PRO A 152 -0.28 -0.12 22.89
C PRO A 152 1.18 -0.48 22.57
N ASN A 153 1.39 -1.16 21.44
CA ASN A 153 2.70 -1.46 20.92
C ASN A 153 3.33 -0.18 20.36
N LYS A 154 4.55 0.14 20.78
CA LYS A 154 5.30 1.33 20.35
C LYS A 154 6.15 1.11 19.08
N PHE A 155 6.11 -0.10 18.53
CA PHE A 155 6.90 -0.52 17.36
C PHE A 155 8.38 -0.14 17.50
N MET A 156 8.96 -0.53 18.63
CA MET A 156 10.34 -0.24 18.95
C MET A 156 11.29 -0.84 17.90
N TYR A 157 12.10 0.00 17.26
CA TYR A 157 13.07 -0.42 16.24
C TYR A 157 14.44 0.21 16.51
N ASN A 158 15.50 -0.41 16.01
CA ASN A 158 16.86 0.11 16.11
C ASN A 158 17.33 0.58 14.72
N PRO A 159 17.07 1.85 14.33
CA PRO A 159 17.35 2.31 12.97
C PRO A 159 18.83 2.24 12.59
N ASN A 160 19.71 2.52 13.56
CA ASN A 160 21.09 2.88 13.28
C ASN A 160 22.12 2.09 14.10
N GLY A 161 21.70 1.06 14.84
CA GLY A 161 22.57 0.31 15.76
C GLY A 161 22.89 1.03 17.08
N TYR A 162 22.53 2.31 17.23
CA TYR A 162 22.92 3.16 18.38
C TYR A 162 21.82 3.32 19.45
N GLY A 163 20.66 2.69 19.30
CA GLY A 163 19.59 2.77 20.30
C GLY A 163 18.24 2.30 19.76
N VAL A 164 17.31 2.03 20.67
CA VAL A 164 15.95 1.64 20.31
C VAL A 164 15.07 2.90 20.33
N ALA A 165 14.43 3.21 19.20
CA ALA A 165 13.49 4.32 19.05
C ALA A 165 12.06 3.78 18.84
N GLU A 166 11.07 4.57 19.23
CA GLU A 166 9.66 4.29 18.90
C GLU A 166 9.46 4.48 17.39
N GLY A 167 8.83 3.49 16.74
CA GLY A 167 8.50 3.55 15.32
C GLY A 167 7.30 4.44 15.08
N ASP A 168 7.41 5.38 14.14
CA ASP A 168 6.26 6.10 13.62
C ASP A 168 5.68 5.31 12.44
N LEU A 169 4.55 4.64 12.67
CA LEU A 169 3.89 3.89 11.61
C LEU A 169 3.30 4.78 10.51
N THR A 170 3.19 6.10 10.74
CA THR A 170 2.74 7.02 9.70
C THR A 170 3.79 7.19 8.60
N ASP A 171 5.07 6.94 8.89
CA ASP A 171 6.14 6.91 7.88
C ASP A 171 6.02 5.72 6.91
N LEU A 172 5.22 4.72 7.25
CA LEU A 172 4.93 3.55 6.40
C LEU A 172 3.65 3.72 5.57
N GLU A 173 2.90 4.81 5.76
CA GLU A 173 1.74 5.11 4.93
C GLU A 173 2.15 5.58 3.54
N SER A 174 1.22 5.50 2.58
CA SER A 174 1.47 6.06 1.26
C SER A 174 1.59 7.59 1.37
N LEU A 175 2.61 8.16 0.74
CA LEU A 175 2.71 9.60 0.56
C LEU A 175 1.58 10.10 -0.35
N PRO A 176 1.16 11.37 -0.23
CA PRO A 176 0.24 11.97 -1.19
C PRO A 176 0.74 11.78 -2.62
N GLN A 177 -0.11 11.26 -3.49
CA GLN A 177 0.30 10.82 -4.82
C GLN A 177 -0.78 11.04 -5.87
N VAL A 178 -0.35 11.25 -7.11
CA VAL A 178 -1.24 11.15 -8.27
C VAL A 178 -1.10 9.75 -8.83
N VAL A 179 -2.17 8.98 -8.78
CA VAL A 179 -2.23 7.62 -9.33
C VAL A 179 -2.86 7.67 -10.71
N VAL A 180 -2.17 7.11 -11.70
CA VAL A 180 -2.60 7.05 -13.09
C VAL A 180 -3.01 5.63 -13.43
N ARG A 181 -4.28 5.44 -13.76
CA ARG A 181 -4.89 4.13 -14.02
C ARG A 181 -5.35 4.01 -15.48
N PRO A 182 -4.99 2.92 -16.18
CA PRO A 182 -5.63 2.55 -17.42
C PRO A 182 -7.11 2.18 -17.20
N PRO A 183 -7.96 2.19 -18.25
CA PRO A 183 -9.35 1.77 -18.13
C PRO A 183 -9.46 0.30 -17.73
N LEU A 184 -10.50 0.00 -16.95
CA LEU A 184 -10.94 -1.35 -16.62
C LEU A 184 -11.69 -1.94 -17.82
N ALA A 185 -10.98 -2.49 -18.79
CA ALA A 185 -11.65 -3.22 -19.85
C ALA A 185 -12.03 -4.64 -19.35
N SER A 186 -13.28 -5.04 -19.56
CA SER A 186 -13.77 -6.41 -19.35
C SER A 186 -13.20 -7.43 -20.36
N ALA A 187 -12.43 -6.94 -21.34
CA ALA A 187 -11.73 -7.74 -22.33
C ALA A 187 -10.22 -7.58 -22.07
N TRP A 188 -9.66 -8.65 -21.56
CA TRP A 188 -8.25 -8.90 -21.31
C TRP A 188 -7.34 -8.48 -22.47
N GLU A 189 -6.19 -7.91 -22.10
CA GLU A 189 -4.88 -8.20 -22.72
C GLU A 189 -4.70 -7.81 -24.19
N VAL A 190 -4.79 -6.51 -24.52
CA VAL A 190 -4.10 -6.06 -25.73
C VAL A 190 -2.63 -5.90 -25.40
N GLU A 191 -1.82 -6.82 -25.90
CA GLU A 191 -0.37 -6.77 -25.79
C GLU A 191 0.19 -5.56 -26.54
N PHE A 192 1.19 -4.91 -25.94
CA PHE A 192 1.93 -3.82 -26.58
C PHE A 192 3.43 -3.98 -26.36
N ALA A 193 4.23 -3.33 -27.21
CA ALA A 193 5.69 -3.28 -27.08
C ALA A 193 6.15 -1.99 -26.41
N ALA A 194 5.50 -0.86 -26.69
CA ALA A 194 5.74 0.38 -25.95
C ALA A 194 4.48 1.20 -25.72
N ALA A 195 4.49 2.03 -24.67
CA ALA A 195 3.46 3.03 -24.42
C ALA A 195 4.09 4.35 -23.98
N GLU A 196 3.63 5.47 -24.53
CA GLU A 196 3.91 6.83 -24.07
C GLU A 196 2.65 7.41 -23.45
N ILE A 197 2.73 7.80 -22.17
CA ILE A 197 1.62 8.38 -21.42
C ILE A 197 2.04 9.77 -20.94
N LYS A 198 1.25 10.79 -21.30
CA LYS A 198 1.44 12.17 -20.85
C LYS A 198 0.39 12.53 -19.82
N VAL A 199 0.84 13.10 -18.71
CA VAL A 199 0.00 13.45 -17.57
C VAL A 199 0.33 14.85 -17.12
N SER A 200 -0.71 15.67 -16.97
CA SER A 200 -0.59 16.95 -16.29
C SER A 200 -0.93 16.75 -14.81
N ALA A 201 0.03 16.99 -13.93
CA ALA A 201 -0.14 16.89 -12.49
C ALA A 201 0.43 18.15 -11.80
N PRO A 202 -0.36 19.24 -11.75
CA PRO A 202 0.09 20.52 -11.21
C PRO A 202 0.58 20.40 -9.77
N SER A 203 1.78 20.92 -9.51
CA SER A 203 2.45 20.74 -8.23
C SER A 203 3.32 21.94 -7.86
N ARG A 204 3.45 22.22 -6.55
CA ARG A 204 4.13 23.43 -6.07
C ARG A 204 4.82 23.25 -4.74
N ILE A 205 5.77 24.15 -4.47
CA ILE A 205 6.33 24.36 -3.14
C ILE A 205 5.30 25.11 -2.29
N LYS A 206 4.87 24.54 -1.17
CA LYS A 206 3.77 25.08 -0.34
C LYS A 206 4.00 26.53 0.09
N SER A 207 5.23 26.88 0.44
CA SER A 207 5.57 28.20 1.00
C SER A 207 5.66 29.32 -0.05
N THR A 208 5.95 28.99 -1.31
CA THR A 208 6.25 29.99 -2.35
C THR A 208 5.33 29.91 -3.57
N GLY A 209 4.64 28.80 -3.77
CA GLY A 209 3.88 28.51 -4.99
C GLY A 209 4.73 28.25 -6.23
N LEU A 210 6.06 28.22 -6.10
CA LEU A 210 6.98 27.98 -7.22
C LEU A 210 6.99 26.49 -7.64
N PRO A 211 7.46 26.18 -8.87
CA PRO A 211 7.60 24.81 -9.34
C PRO A 211 8.52 23.96 -8.44
N ILE A 212 8.17 22.68 -8.28
CA ILE A 212 8.96 21.72 -7.50
C ILE A 212 10.20 21.29 -8.30
N PRO A 213 11.41 21.27 -7.70
CA PRO A 213 12.61 20.75 -8.37
C PRO A 213 12.50 19.25 -8.69
N LEU A 214 13.16 18.80 -9.77
CA LEU A 214 13.00 17.44 -10.29
C LEU A 214 13.40 16.33 -9.31
N ASN A 215 14.42 16.57 -8.47
CA ASN A 215 14.91 15.59 -7.47
C ASN A 215 13.93 15.33 -6.32
N HIS A 216 12.84 16.09 -6.24
CA HIS A 216 11.78 15.94 -5.23
C HIS A 216 10.52 15.27 -5.76
N VAL A 217 10.62 14.71 -6.96
CA VAL A 217 9.56 14.00 -7.65
C VAL A 217 10.05 12.60 -7.97
N LYS A 218 9.19 11.61 -7.72
CA LYS A 218 9.40 10.24 -8.19
C LYS A 218 8.18 9.79 -8.98
N VAL A 219 8.43 9.08 -10.07
CA VAL A 219 7.42 8.30 -10.77
C VAL A 219 7.74 6.84 -10.51
N ILE A 220 6.77 6.12 -9.97
CA ILE A 220 6.92 4.74 -9.50
C ILE A 220 5.94 3.87 -10.28
N ALA A 221 6.45 2.84 -10.96
CA ALA A 221 5.60 1.79 -11.50
C ALA A 221 4.99 1.04 -10.31
N ASP A 222 3.67 0.93 -10.27
CA ASP A 222 3.04 0.47 -9.03
C ASP A 222 3.21 -1.03 -8.81
N ASP A 223 3.28 -1.84 -9.87
CA ASP A 223 3.96 -3.15 -10.00
C ASP A 223 3.69 -3.71 -11.40
N MET A 224 4.63 -4.49 -11.92
CA MET A 224 4.60 -5.04 -13.28
C MET A 224 4.73 -6.55 -13.12
N SER A 225 3.62 -7.30 -13.23
CA SER A 225 3.69 -8.76 -13.17
C SER A 225 4.68 -9.27 -14.23
N ILE A 226 5.65 -10.07 -13.79
CA ILE A 226 6.63 -10.71 -14.68
C ILE A 226 6.29 -12.19 -14.71
N GLU A 227 5.51 -12.64 -15.68
CA GLU A 227 5.33 -14.09 -15.88
C GLU A 227 6.65 -14.72 -16.34
N ASN A 228 7.39 -14.00 -17.19
CA ASN A 228 8.68 -14.44 -17.73
C ASN A 228 9.49 -13.24 -18.23
N SER A 229 10.73 -13.47 -18.66
CA SER A 229 11.64 -12.42 -19.14
C SER A 229 11.10 -11.58 -20.31
N ALA A 230 10.18 -12.11 -21.12
CA ALA A 230 9.55 -11.35 -22.21
C ALA A 230 8.52 -10.34 -21.69
N HIS A 231 8.00 -10.50 -20.46
CA HIS A 231 7.04 -9.59 -19.81
C HIS A 231 7.74 -8.52 -18.97
N GLN A 232 9.08 -8.55 -18.90
CA GLN A 232 9.84 -7.54 -18.17
C GLN A 232 9.69 -6.17 -18.84
N MET A 233 8.98 -5.28 -18.16
CA MET A 233 8.75 -3.92 -18.63
C MET A 233 9.78 -2.96 -18.03
N GLN A 234 10.26 -2.04 -18.86
CA GLN A 234 11.11 -0.93 -18.45
C GLN A 234 10.28 0.35 -18.42
N MET A 235 10.46 1.15 -17.38
CA MET A 235 9.82 2.45 -17.25
C MET A 235 10.87 3.55 -17.19
N PHE A 236 10.66 4.61 -17.96
CA PHE A 236 11.41 5.86 -17.86
C PHE A 236 10.46 7.04 -17.97
N TRP A 237 10.84 8.16 -17.38
CA TRP A 237 9.98 9.34 -17.37
C TRP A 237 10.79 10.62 -17.49
N THR A 238 10.12 11.65 -18.00
CA THR A 238 10.63 13.02 -18.05
C THR A 238 9.54 13.98 -17.56
N ARG A 239 9.93 15.19 -17.20
CA ARG A 239 9.02 16.24 -16.72
C ARG A 239 9.39 17.58 -17.32
N THR A 240 8.38 18.31 -17.79
CA THR A 240 8.48 19.72 -18.22
C THR A 240 7.39 20.52 -17.53
N GLY A 241 7.75 21.35 -16.56
CA GLY A 241 6.76 22.07 -15.75
C GLY A 241 5.88 21.09 -14.96
N ASP A 242 4.57 21.14 -15.17
CA ASP A 242 3.60 20.24 -14.54
C ASP A 242 3.25 19.01 -15.38
N ASP A 243 3.86 18.88 -16.57
CA ASP A 243 3.60 17.79 -17.48
C ASP A 243 4.68 16.71 -17.38
N TYR A 244 4.21 15.48 -17.23
CA TYR A 244 4.99 14.25 -17.08
C TYR A 244 4.81 13.43 -18.34
N THR A 245 5.91 12.93 -18.90
CA THR A 245 5.87 11.91 -19.96
C THR A 245 6.47 10.63 -19.40
N VAL A 246 5.65 9.59 -19.27
CA VAL A 246 6.03 8.27 -18.76
C VAL A 246 6.00 7.30 -19.92
N ASN A 247 7.11 6.61 -20.13
CA ASN A 247 7.26 5.64 -21.19
C ASN A 247 7.45 4.27 -20.61
N PHE A 248 6.78 3.29 -21.22
CA PHE A 248 6.87 1.88 -20.93
C PHE A 248 7.40 1.18 -22.16
N VAL A 249 8.36 0.27 -22.00
CA VAL A 249 8.93 -0.53 -23.09
C VAL A 249 9.07 -1.98 -22.65
N ASN A 250 8.68 -2.89 -23.52
CA ASN A 250 8.69 -4.34 -23.32
C ASN A 250 8.98 -5.04 -24.68
N GLN A 251 9.15 -6.36 -24.68
CA GLN A 251 9.36 -7.19 -25.87
C GLN A 251 8.07 -7.52 -26.66
N GLY A 252 6.93 -6.91 -26.35
CA GLY A 252 5.67 -7.08 -27.08
C GLY A 252 4.61 -7.90 -26.37
N HIS A 253 4.78 -8.16 -25.08
CA HIS A 253 3.88 -8.96 -24.24
C HIS A 253 3.34 -8.17 -23.04
N ALA A 254 3.52 -6.83 -23.04
CA ALA A 254 3.03 -6.01 -21.96
C ALA A 254 1.51 -5.82 -22.09
N LEU A 255 0.81 -5.94 -20.97
CA LEU A 255 -0.64 -5.83 -20.88
C LEU A 255 -1.00 -4.40 -20.46
N THR A 256 -2.06 -3.83 -21.03
CA THR A 256 -2.44 -2.42 -20.80
C THR A 256 -2.53 -2.02 -19.33
N PHE A 257 -2.99 -2.91 -18.44
CA PHE A 257 -3.07 -2.65 -17.00
C PHE A 257 -1.72 -2.40 -16.33
N GLN A 258 -0.63 -2.92 -16.90
CA GLN A 258 0.73 -2.74 -16.39
C GLN A 258 1.20 -1.28 -16.52
N THR A 259 0.54 -0.46 -17.35
CA THR A 259 0.84 0.98 -17.48
C THR A 259 0.38 1.85 -16.30
N ARG A 260 -0.01 1.24 -15.18
CA ARG A 260 -0.36 1.94 -13.93
C ARG A 260 0.89 2.44 -13.21
N PHE A 261 0.89 3.70 -12.82
CA PHE A 261 2.00 4.31 -12.08
C PHE A 261 1.52 5.41 -11.13
N SER A 262 2.38 5.75 -10.18
CA SER A 262 2.16 6.82 -9.21
C SER A 262 3.22 7.91 -9.36
N ILE A 263 2.79 9.17 -9.30
CA ILE A 263 3.65 10.35 -9.17
C ILE A 263 3.63 10.75 -7.70
N VAL A 264 4.79 10.81 -7.07
CA VAL A 264 4.97 11.06 -5.64
C VAL A 264 5.90 12.24 -5.41
N LEU A 265 5.57 13.09 -4.43
CA LEU A 265 6.37 14.25 -4.04
C LEU A 265 7.07 13.98 -2.70
N TYR A 266 8.34 14.35 -2.58
CA TYR A 266 9.11 14.17 -1.33
C TYR A 266 10.13 15.29 -1.05
N PRO A 267 10.22 15.81 0.18
CA PRO A 267 9.33 15.52 1.32
C PRO A 267 7.94 16.15 1.17
N TYR A 268 6.90 15.41 1.56
CA TYR A 268 5.51 15.89 1.48
C TYR A 268 5.23 17.07 2.42
N SER A 269 6.11 17.35 3.40
CA SER A 269 6.00 18.52 4.28
C SER A 269 6.06 19.82 3.48
N ASP A 270 6.90 19.86 2.43
CA ASP A 270 7.29 21.09 1.73
C ASP A 270 6.60 21.22 0.36
N TYR A 271 6.11 20.09 -0.17
CA TYR A 271 5.56 20.00 -1.52
C TYR A 271 4.12 19.47 -1.50
N GLU A 272 3.32 19.94 -2.44
CA GLU A 272 1.95 19.47 -2.64
C GLU A 272 1.56 19.48 -4.11
N PHE A 273 0.58 18.66 -4.45
CA PHE A 273 -0.20 18.87 -5.67
C PHE A 273 -1.06 20.12 -5.47
N THR A 274 -1.13 20.96 -6.49
CA THR A 274 -1.80 22.27 -6.42
C THR A 274 -3.29 22.07 -6.06
N PRO A 275 -3.76 22.55 -4.89
CA PRO A 275 -5.15 22.41 -4.47
C PRO A 275 -6.13 22.99 -5.49
N GLY A 276 -7.21 22.25 -5.76
CA GLY A 276 -8.23 22.61 -6.73
C GLY A 276 -7.87 22.29 -8.19
N MET A 277 -6.64 21.90 -8.48
CA MET A 277 -6.26 21.40 -9.80
C MET A 277 -6.44 19.88 -9.85
N VAL A 278 -7.12 19.40 -10.89
CA VAL A 278 -7.36 17.97 -11.10
C VAL A 278 -6.28 17.43 -12.03
N PRO A 279 -5.49 16.42 -11.61
CA PRO A 279 -4.54 15.79 -12.52
C PRO A 279 -5.28 15.13 -13.69
N ALA A 280 -4.66 15.13 -14.87
CA ALA A 280 -5.30 14.60 -16.07
C ALA A 280 -4.30 13.91 -16.99
N VAL A 281 -4.70 12.78 -17.56
CA VAL A 281 -3.96 12.17 -18.67
C VAL A 281 -4.27 12.95 -19.94
N THR A 282 -3.25 13.54 -20.55
CA THR A 282 -3.38 14.43 -21.71
C THR A 282 -3.12 13.70 -23.03
N SER A 283 -2.34 12.62 -23.02
CA SER A 283 -2.06 11.80 -24.20
C SER A 283 -1.70 10.37 -23.79
N VAL A 284 -2.10 9.41 -24.61
CA VAL A 284 -1.70 8.01 -24.51
C VAL A 284 -1.46 7.51 -25.93
N THR A 285 -0.28 6.94 -26.18
CA THR A 285 0.07 6.33 -27.46
C THR A 285 0.69 4.97 -27.20
N TYR A 286 0.21 3.95 -27.90
CA TYR A 286 0.71 2.59 -27.81
C TYR A 286 1.35 2.16 -29.12
N TYR A 287 2.37 1.31 -29.03
CA TYR A 287 3.15 0.83 -30.15
C TYR A 287 3.26 -0.70 -30.15
N ASP A 288 3.17 -1.29 -31.34
CA ASP A 288 3.46 -2.70 -31.57
C ASP A 288 4.97 -2.99 -31.61
N THR A 289 5.36 -4.26 -31.76
CA THR A 289 6.76 -4.70 -31.84
C THR A 289 7.51 -4.18 -33.07
N SER A 290 6.79 -3.65 -34.07
CA SER A 290 7.36 -2.99 -35.25
C SER A 290 7.45 -1.47 -35.10
N GLY A 291 6.99 -0.91 -33.97
CA GLY A 291 6.97 0.53 -33.70
C GLY A 291 5.80 1.26 -34.34
N ASN A 292 4.77 0.57 -34.86
CA ASN A 292 3.58 1.22 -35.39
C ASN A 292 2.62 1.59 -34.27
N VAL A 293 1.94 2.73 -34.43
CA VAL A 293 0.91 3.17 -33.48
C VAL A 293 -0.31 2.25 -33.57
N MET A 294 -0.75 1.75 -32.41
CA MET A 294 -1.90 0.87 -32.30
C MET A 294 -3.19 1.67 -32.09
N SER A 295 -4.14 1.61 -33.04
CA SER A 295 -5.37 2.41 -33.03
C SER A 295 -6.51 1.82 -32.18
N SER A 296 -6.44 0.53 -31.83
CA SER A 296 -7.43 -0.16 -31.00
C SER A 296 -7.20 -0.01 -29.49
N MET A 297 -6.21 0.79 -29.10
CA MET A 297 -5.76 0.90 -27.71
C MET A 297 -6.51 1.97 -26.91
N PRO A 298 -6.52 1.84 -25.57
CA PRO A 298 -7.01 2.88 -24.68
C PRO A 298 -6.46 4.27 -25.01
N THR A 299 -7.35 5.26 -25.09
CA THR A 299 -7.00 6.66 -25.31
C THR A 299 -6.92 7.43 -24.00
N ALA A 300 -6.38 8.64 -24.00
CA ALA A 300 -6.26 9.49 -22.81
C ALA A 300 -7.59 9.67 -22.05
N SER A 301 -8.71 9.80 -22.75
CA SER A 301 -10.05 9.96 -22.13
C SER A 301 -10.55 8.72 -21.37
N SER A 302 -9.92 7.57 -21.59
CA SER A 302 -10.26 6.32 -20.90
C SER A 302 -9.42 6.10 -19.64
N TYR A 303 -8.33 6.84 -19.48
CA TYR A 303 -7.50 6.80 -18.27
C TYR A 303 -8.09 7.65 -17.16
N GLN A 304 -7.74 7.29 -15.93
CA GLN A 304 -8.01 8.09 -14.74
C GLN A 304 -6.70 8.57 -14.14
N ALA A 305 -6.66 9.82 -13.72
CA ALA A 305 -5.60 10.35 -12.86
C ALA A 305 -6.28 10.90 -11.60
N THR A 306 -5.95 10.36 -10.44
CA THR A 306 -6.59 10.73 -9.16
C THR A 306 -5.54 11.11 -8.14
N LEU A 307 -5.85 12.14 -7.36
CA LEU A 307 -5.07 12.50 -6.18
C LEU A 307 -5.51 11.61 -5.00
N GLU A 308 -4.56 10.95 -4.37
CA GLU A 308 -4.74 10.05 -3.21
C GLU A 308 -3.88 10.43 -2.03
#